data_AF-A0A2E9UVH7-F1
#
_entry.id   AF-A0A2E9UVH7-F1
#
_cell.length_a   1.000
_cell.length_b   1.000
_cell.length_c   1.000
_cell.angle_alpha   90.00
_cell.angle_beta   90.00
_cell.angle_gamma   90.00
#
_symmetry.space_group_name_H-M   'P 1'
#
loop_
_entity.id
_entity.type
_entity.pdbx_description
1 polymer ?
#
loop_
_entity_poly.entity_id
_entity_poly.type
_entity_poly.pdbx_seq_one_letter_code
_entity_poly.pdbx_strand_id
1 'polypeptide(L)'
;MELQKQQSEDVPLLFADPADNSGGGGRGSTTYILEAFIAAAIKNCVFSVFYDVAAVDLACKSGVNSEIEITLNSQETNEYSKQLKVKARVVSLHSGKFRGHYGMVAGTTADTGKTAVLDLGGITVICISKRQQCRSSDFISAFGLDVSSFSSIVVKSRGHFRAGFSHLFSDDQIIEVDVPSLTSPNLSNFKWSYLPRPVYPLDNYTPWDLD
;
A
#
# COMPACT_ATOMS: atom_id res chain seq x y z
N MET A 1 -43.31 -16.97 -8.48
CA MET A 1 -42.04 -16.81 -9.19
C MET A 1 -41.07 -16.23 -8.17
N GLU A 2 -40.41 -17.13 -7.43
CA GLU A 2 -39.46 -16.75 -6.37
C GLU A 2 -38.22 -16.14 -7.02
N LEU A 3 -38.03 -14.85 -6.81
CA LEU A 3 -36.75 -14.19 -7.03
C LEU A 3 -35.79 -14.72 -5.98
N GLN A 4 -34.99 -15.70 -6.37
CA GLN A 4 -33.84 -16.15 -5.60
C GLN A 4 -33.00 -14.93 -5.23
N LYS A 5 -32.80 -14.73 -3.92
CA LYS A 5 -31.71 -13.89 -3.40
C LYS A 5 -30.41 -14.46 -3.96
N GLN A 6 -29.91 -13.87 -5.03
CA GLN A 6 -28.49 -13.96 -5.38
C GLN A 6 -27.75 -13.37 -4.18
N GLN A 7 -27.14 -14.22 -3.36
CA GLN A 7 -26.12 -13.78 -2.42
C GLN A 7 -25.05 -13.10 -3.29
N SER A 8 -24.80 -11.81 -3.07
CA SER A 8 -23.58 -11.20 -3.59
C SER A 8 -22.43 -11.92 -2.91
N GLU A 9 -21.80 -12.85 -3.61
CA GLU A 9 -20.44 -13.26 -3.23
C GLU A 9 -19.59 -11.99 -3.40
N ASP A 10 -19.20 -11.36 -2.29
CA ASP A 10 -18.39 -10.15 -2.33
C ASP A 10 -17.07 -10.47 -3.04
N VAL A 11 -16.98 -10.05 -4.30
CA VAL A 11 -15.82 -10.24 -5.16
C VAL A 11 -14.63 -9.52 -4.52
N PRO A 12 -13.48 -10.17 -4.31
CA PRO A 12 -12.34 -9.52 -3.67
C PRO A 12 -11.84 -8.37 -4.54
N LEU A 13 -11.50 -7.24 -3.90
CA LEU A 13 -11.03 -6.03 -4.57
C LEU A 13 -9.59 -5.68 -4.18
N LEU A 14 -8.83 -5.17 -5.15
CA LEU A 14 -7.49 -4.64 -4.96
C LEU A 14 -7.50 -3.12 -5.15
N PHE A 15 -7.20 -2.40 -4.08
CA PHE A 15 -7.09 -0.95 -4.03
C PHE A 15 -5.63 -0.53 -4.16
N ALA A 16 -5.26 0.13 -5.25
CA ALA A 16 -3.91 0.64 -5.45
C ALA A 16 -3.82 2.11 -5.01
N ASP A 17 -2.79 2.43 -4.24
CA ASP A 17 -2.33 3.79 -3.95
C ASP A 17 -1.17 4.13 -4.91
N PRO A 18 -1.47 4.71 -6.08
CA PRO A 18 -0.43 5.16 -7.02
C PRO A 18 0.32 6.38 -6.50
N ALA A 19 -0.24 7.10 -5.52
CA ALA A 19 0.27 8.38 -5.04
C ALA A 19 1.39 8.22 -4.00
N ASP A 20 1.46 7.09 -3.31
CA ASP A 20 2.55 6.75 -2.38
C ASP A 20 3.35 5.50 -2.78
N ASN A 21 3.62 5.35 -4.07
CA ASN A 21 4.46 4.28 -4.57
C ASN A 21 5.95 4.55 -4.32
N SER A 22 6.60 3.73 -3.49
CA SER A 22 8.04 3.82 -3.22
C SER A 22 8.93 3.74 -4.47
N GLY A 23 8.54 2.97 -5.49
CA GLY A 23 9.29 2.89 -6.75
C GLY A 23 9.23 4.16 -7.58
N GLY A 24 8.21 5.00 -7.38
CA GLY A 24 8.06 6.31 -8.03
C GLY A 24 8.66 7.47 -7.22
N GLY A 25 9.27 7.19 -6.07
CA GLY A 25 9.79 8.21 -5.15
C GLY A 25 8.92 8.47 -3.91
N GLY A 26 7.78 7.77 -3.78
CA GLY A 26 6.91 7.82 -2.61
C GLY A 26 7.62 7.34 -1.34
N ARG A 27 7.03 7.64 -0.19
CA ARG A 27 7.57 7.25 1.12
C ARG A 27 7.13 5.84 1.50
N GLY A 28 5.97 5.40 1.02
CA GLY A 28 5.34 4.14 1.43
C GLY A 28 4.68 4.22 2.80
N SER A 29 4.45 5.42 3.33
CA SER A 29 4.02 5.68 4.70
C SER A 29 2.75 6.54 4.81
N THR A 30 2.07 6.89 3.72
CA THR A 30 0.79 7.62 3.80
C THR A 30 -0.30 6.81 4.48
N THR A 31 -1.19 7.51 5.18
CA THR A 31 -2.26 6.90 6.01
C THR A 31 -3.67 7.09 5.45
N TYR A 32 -3.87 7.90 4.41
CA TYR A 32 -5.21 8.28 3.91
C TYR A 32 -6.16 7.09 3.69
N ILE A 33 -5.71 6.06 2.97
CA ILE A 33 -6.54 4.86 2.71
C ILE A 33 -6.75 4.06 4.00
N LEU A 34 -5.70 3.91 4.82
CA LEU A 34 -5.79 3.17 6.08
C LEU A 34 -6.78 3.83 7.06
N GLU A 35 -6.74 5.16 7.19
CA GLU A 35 -7.68 5.95 7.99
C GLU A 35 -9.12 5.77 7.50
N ALA A 36 -9.34 5.83 6.19
CA ALA A 36 -10.66 5.62 5.60
C ALA A 36 -11.18 4.20 5.85
N PHE A 37 -10.34 3.18 5.71
CA PHE A 37 -10.70 1.78 5.95
C PHE A 37 -11.02 1.52 7.43
N ILE A 38 -10.25 2.12 8.35
CA ILE A 38 -10.52 2.06 9.79
C ILE A 38 -11.85 2.74 10.10
N ALA A 39 -12.10 3.94 9.58
CA ALA A 39 -13.33 4.69 9.79
C ALA A 39 -14.57 3.98 9.24
N ALA A 40 -14.44 3.29 8.11
CA ALA A 40 -15.47 2.45 7.52
C ALA A 40 -15.60 1.07 8.18
N ALA A 41 -14.80 0.78 9.22
CA ALA A 41 -14.77 -0.48 9.94
C ALA A 41 -14.55 -1.72 9.05
N ILE A 42 -13.79 -1.56 7.96
CA ILE A 42 -13.44 -2.66 7.03
C ILE A 42 -12.71 -3.77 7.81
N LYS A 43 -13.03 -5.02 7.44
CA LYS A 43 -12.42 -6.24 7.98
C LYS A 43 -11.93 -7.11 6.82
N ASN A 44 -11.20 -8.16 7.15
CA ASN A 44 -10.62 -9.09 6.19
C ASN A 44 -9.83 -8.39 5.07
N CYS A 45 -9.01 -7.41 5.47
CA CYS A 45 -8.20 -6.62 4.57
C CYS A 45 -6.71 -6.83 4.86
N VAL A 46 -5.89 -6.85 3.82
CA VAL A 46 -4.43 -6.70 3.96
C VAL A 46 -3.98 -5.38 3.35
N PHE A 47 -3.15 -4.64 4.07
CA PHE A 47 -2.57 -3.37 3.66
C PHE A 47 -1.06 -3.56 3.46
N SER A 48 -0.64 -3.64 2.20
CA SER A 48 0.74 -3.92 1.78
C SER A 48 1.26 -2.82 0.85
N VAL A 49 2.00 -1.84 1.33
CA VAL A 49 2.94 -1.93 2.44
C VAL A 49 3.00 -0.60 3.17
N PHE A 50 3.39 -0.65 4.44
CA PHE A 50 3.60 0.53 5.28
C PHE A 50 5.08 0.62 5.71
N TYR A 51 5.79 1.66 5.29
CA TYR A 51 7.17 1.88 5.70
C TYR A 51 7.23 2.74 6.97
N ASP A 52 7.60 2.13 8.08
CA ASP A 52 7.80 2.81 9.36
C ASP A 52 8.73 2.01 10.26
N VAL A 53 9.97 2.49 10.39
CA VAL A 53 11.03 1.85 11.17
C VAL A 53 10.69 1.85 12.67
N ALA A 54 10.15 2.96 13.18
CA ALA A 54 9.81 3.11 14.59
C ALA A 54 8.68 2.15 14.99
N ALA A 55 7.69 1.99 14.11
CA ALA A 55 6.60 1.05 14.31
C ALA A 55 7.08 -0.41 14.32
N VAL A 56 7.95 -0.79 13.38
CA VAL A 56 8.56 -2.12 13.34
C VAL A 56 9.39 -2.38 14.60
N ASP A 57 10.22 -1.43 15.02
CA ASP A 57 11.07 -1.62 16.20
C ASP A 57 10.24 -1.75 17.48
N LEU A 58 9.13 -1.02 17.61
CA LEU A 58 8.20 -1.21 18.72
C LEU A 58 7.59 -2.61 18.70
N ALA A 59 7.06 -3.04 17.56
CA ALA A 59 6.47 -4.38 17.42
C ALA A 59 7.48 -5.50 17.72
N CYS A 60 8.73 -5.35 17.25
CA CYS A 60 9.81 -6.29 17.57
C CYS A 60 10.16 -6.34 19.05
N LYS A 61 10.15 -5.19 19.75
CA LYS A 61 10.42 -5.12 21.20
C LYS A 61 9.28 -5.73 22.01
N SER A 62 8.04 -5.54 21.57
CA SER A 62 6.86 -6.10 22.26
C SER A 62 6.73 -7.60 22.07
N GLY A 63 7.02 -8.10 20.86
CA GLY A 63 6.96 -9.52 20.53
C GLY A 63 5.61 -9.95 19.95
N VAL A 64 5.57 -11.16 19.42
CA VAL A 64 4.37 -11.75 18.80
C VAL A 64 3.27 -11.95 19.85
N ASN A 65 2.01 -11.75 19.44
CA ASN A 65 0.79 -11.77 20.24
C ASN A 65 0.60 -10.61 21.23
N SER A 66 1.53 -9.67 21.32
CA SER A 66 1.32 -8.47 22.14
C SER A 66 0.28 -7.54 21.52
N GLU A 67 -0.58 -6.96 22.36
CA GLU A 67 -1.36 -5.78 22.02
C GLU A 67 -0.56 -4.52 22.35
N ILE A 68 -0.48 -3.60 21.40
CA ILE A 68 0.29 -2.37 21.50
C ILE A 68 -0.55 -1.17 21.09
N GLU A 69 -0.40 -0.05 21.80
CA GLU A 69 -0.78 1.26 21.26
C GLU A 69 0.40 1.80 20.47
N ILE A 70 0.17 2.09 19.20
CA ILE A 70 1.20 2.52 18.26
C ILE A 70 0.76 3.78 17.53
N THR A 71 1.69 4.72 17.38
CA THR A 71 1.50 5.87 16.49
C THR A 71 2.32 5.61 15.24
N LEU A 72 1.66 5.20 14.17
CA LEU A 72 2.26 5.13 12.84
C LEU A 72 2.71 6.53 12.43
N ASN A 73 3.84 6.62 11.72
CA ASN A 73 4.51 7.86 11.34
C ASN A 73 4.98 8.73 12.51
N SER A 74 5.18 8.16 13.70
CA SER A 74 5.62 8.93 14.89
C SER A 74 6.92 9.73 14.69
N GLN A 75 7.77 9.33 13.75
CA GLN A 75 9.04 9.99 13.41
C GLN A 75 9.08 10.55 11.98
N GLU A 76 7.96 10.51 11.26
CA GLU A 76 7.87 11.06 9.90
C GLU A 76 7.31 12.48 9.96
N THR A 77 7.89 13.38 9.17
CA THR A 77 7.59 14.81 9.19
C THR A 77 7.01 15.32 7.88
N ASN A 78 6.96 14.48 6.85
CA ASN A 78 6.34 14.82 5.58
C ASN A 78 4.84 15.11 5.74
N GLU A 79 4.35 16.17 5.09
CA GLU A 79 2.95 16.62 5.19
C GLU A 79 1.91 15.57 4.75
N TYR A 80 2.29 14.64 3.86
CA TYR A 80 1.40 13.58 3.38
C TYR A 80 1.37 12.35 4.29
N SER A 81 2.36 12.18 5.17
CA SER A 81 2.51 11.01 6.05
C SER A 81 2.10 11.36 7.47
N LYS A 82 0.80 11.61 7.65
CA LYS A 82 0.23 12.01 8.94
C LYS A 82 0.39 10.92 9.99
N GLN A 83 0.52 11.35 11.24
CA GLN A 83 0.54 10.44 12.38
C GLN A 83 -0.82 9.79 12.58
N LEU A 84 -0.83 8.47 12.78
CA LEU A 84 -2.05 7.71 13.01
C LEU A 84 -1.88 6.83 14.26
N LYS A 85 -2.61 7.18 15.33
CA LYS A 85 -2.62 6.40 16.58
C LYS A 85 -3.65 5.27 16.47
N VAL A 86 -3.20 4.03 16.67
CA VAL A 86 -4.03 2.81 16.57
C VAL A 86 -3.67 1.82 17.67
N LYS A 87 -4.61 0.91 17.96
CA LYS A 87 -4.32 -0.33 18.69
C LYS A 87 -4.02 -1.42 17.68
N ALA A 88 -2.96 -2.18 17.91
CA ALA A 88 -2.55 -3.26 17.02
C ALA A 88 -2.15 -4.49 17.83
N ARG A 89 -2.40 -5.67 17.27
CA ARG A 89 -1.82 -6.94 17.74
C ARG A 89 -0.67 -7.33 16.84
N VAL A 90 0.47 -7.69 17.41
CA VAL A 90 1.62 -8.19 16.63
C VAL A 90 1.33 -9.64 16.21
N VAL A 91 1.10 -9.87 14.92
CA VAL A 91 0.75 -11.19 14.37
C VAL A 91 1.99 -12.03 14.11
N SER A 92 3.01 -11.45 13.48
CA SER A 92 4.27 -12.12 13.19
C SER A 92 5.40 -11.11 12.94
N LEU A 93 6.64 -11.57 13.11
CA LEU A 93 7.85 -10.78 12.91
C LEU A 93 8.81 -11.53 11.97
N HIS A 94 9.39 -10.81 11.02
CA HIS A 94 10.21 -11.39 9.95
C HIS A 94 11.49 -10.60 9.71
N SER A 95 12.50 -11.27 9.14
CA SER A 95 13.76 -10.65 8.72
C SER A 95 13.70 -9.97 7.34
N GLY A 96 12.60 -10.19 6.59
CA GLY A 96 12.23 -9.43 5.39
C GLY A 96 12.80 -9.88 4.05
N LYS A 97 13.55 -10.98 4.01
CA LYS A 97 14.11 -11.50 2.75
C LYS A 97 13.25 -12.61 2.17
N PHE A 98 12.86 -12.45 0.91
CA PHE A 98 12.10 -13.46 0.17
C PHE A 98 12.39 -13.38 -1.33
N ARG A 99 12.06 -14.45 -2.06
CA ARG A 99 12.19 -14.51 -3.51
C ARG A 99 10.83 -14.21 -4.15
N GLY A 100 10.82 -13.39 -5.19
CA GLY A 100 9.62 -13.13 -5.98
C GLY A 100 9.35 -14.25 -6.98
N HIS A 101 8.08 -14.53 -7.24
CA HIS A 101 7.61 -15.54 -8.18
C HIS A 101 6.76 -14.95 -9.30
N TYR A 102 6.12 -13.80 -9.08
CA TYR A 102 5.19 -13.21 -10.04
C TYR A 102 5.64 -11.84 -10.56
N GLY A 103 5.19 -11.51 -11.78
CA GLY A 103 5.44 -10.24 -12.42
C GLY A 103 6.93 -9.91 -12.57
N MET A 104 7.28 -8.63 -12.46
CA MET A 104 8.65 -8.17 -12.69
C MET A 104 9.68 -8.67 -11.66
N VAL A 105 9.23 -9.18 -10.52
CA VAL A 105 10.12 -9.63 -9.43
C VAL A 105 10.39 -11.14 -9.48
N ALA A 106 9.80 -11.85 -10.43
CA ALA A 106 10.01 -13.27 -10.62
C ALA A 106 11.50 -13.60 -10.72
N GLY A 107 11.96 -14.50 -9.85
CA GLY A 107 13.36 -14.93 -9.80
C GLY A 107 14.31 -14.00 -9.03
N THR A 108 13.85 -12.80 -8.63
CA THR A 108 14.65 -11.82 -7.87
C THR A 108 14.43 -11.93 -6.36
N THR A 109 15.38 -11.43 -5.57
CA THR A 109 15.26 -11.36 -4.11
C THR A 109 14.82 -9.95 -3.68
N ALA A 110 13.83 -9.88 -2.81
CA ALA A 110 13.43 -8.66 -2.11
C ALA A 110 14.00 -8.64 -0.68
N ASP A 111 14.22 -7.45 -0.14
CA ASP A 111 14.65 -7.22 1.25
C ASP A 111 13.89 -6.03 1.83
N THR A 112 12.97 -6.33 2.74
CA THR A 112 12.12 -5.35 3.45
C THR A 112 12.69 -4.97 4.82
N GLY A 113 13.85 -5.52 5.20
CA GLY A 113 14.39 -5.41 6.54
C GLY A 113 13.49 -6.08 7.58
N LYS A 114 13.65 -5.70 8.85
CA LYS A 114 12.73 -6.17 9.89
C LYS A 114 11.31 -5.80 9.46
N THR A 115 10.41 -6.75 9.58
CA THR A 115 9.02 -6.61 9.13
C THR A 115 8.11 -7.10 10.23
N ALA A 116 7.09 -6.31 10.55
CA ALA A 116 6.05 -6.65 11.49
C ALA A 116 4.72 -6.75 10.75
N VAL A 117 4.02 -7.87 10.93
CA VAL A 117 2.63 -8.01 10.51
C VAL A 117 1.76 -7.63 11.70
N LEU A 118 0.95 -6.60 11.54
CA LEU A 118 0.12 -6.02 12.58
C LEU A 118 -1.35 -6.21 12.24
N ASP A 119 -2.17 -6.60 13.21
CA ASP A 119 -3.62 -6.67 13.07
C ASP A 119 -4.27 -5.49 13.81
N LEU A 120 -4.91 -4.60 13.05
CA LEU A 120 -5.61 -3.42 13.54
C LEU A 120 -7.12 -3.70 13.64
N GLY A 121 -7.46 -4.84 14.23
CA GLY A 121 -8.84 -5.28 14.42
C GLY A 121 -9.53 -5.68 13.12
N GLY A 122 -8.86 -6.45 12.25
CA GLY A 122 -9.38 -6.97 10.98
C GLY A 122 -8.72 -6.37 9.73
N ILE A 123 -7.83 -5.39 9.90
CA ILE A 123 -6.94 -4.88 8.85
C ILE A 123 -5.52 -5.34 9.19
N THR A 124 -4.99 -6.24 8.37
CA THR A 124 -3.63 -6.77 8.48
C THR A 124 -2.67 -5.81 7.78
N VAL A 125 -1.85 -5.07 8.52
CA VAL A 125 -0.85 -4.14 7.98
C VAL A 125 0.51 -4.80 7.96
N ILE A 126 1.17 -4.82 6.79
CA ILE A 126 2.55 -5.26 6.64
C ILE A 126 3.45 -4.02 6.79
N CYS A 127 4.12 -3.91 7.94
CA CYS A 127 4.99 -2.79 8.29
C CYS A 127 6.47 -3.17 8.10
N ILE A 128 7.25 -2.38 7.36
CA ILE A 128 8.63 -2.72 6.93
C ILE A 128 9.65 -1.68 7.38
N SER A 129 10.90 -2.10 7.59
CA SER A 129 12.00 -1.23 8.02
C SER A 129 12.99 -0.83 6.92
N LYS A 130 12.92 -1.43 5.73
CA LYS A 130 13.60 -0.98 4.51
C LYS A 130 12.55 -0.68 3.46
N ARG A 131 12.48 0.58 3.02
CA ARG A 131 11.47 1.07 2.07
C ARG A 131 11.46 0.23 0.79
N GLN A 132 10.30 -0.33 0.47
CA GLN A 132 10.03 -1.17 -0.69
C GLN A 132 8.62 -0.87 -1.22
N GLN A 133 8.39 -1.14 -2.50
CA GLN A 133 7.06 -1.15 -3.11
C GLN A 133 6.50 -2.58 -3.14
N CYS A 134 5.19 -2.72 -2.91
CA CYS A 134 4.49 -3.98 -3.11
C CYS A 134 4.27 -4.20 -4.62
N ARG A 135 4.99 -5.16 -5.21
CA ARG A 135 4.99 -5.42 -6.66
C ARG A 135 4.29 -6.71 -7.06
N SER A 136 4.02 -7.59 -6.11
CA SER A 136 3.39 -8.88 -6.36
C SER A 136 2.76 -9.42 -5.08
N SER A 137 1.88 -10.40 -5.25
CA SER A 137 1.29 -11.18 -4.16
C SER A 137 2.35 -11.84 -3.26
N ASP A 138 3.57 -12.06 -3.78
CA ASP A 138 4.72 -12.57 -3.03
C ASP A 138 5.05 -11.75 -1.79
N PHE A 139 4.82 -10.43 -1.83
CA PHE A 139 5.07 -9.55 -0.69
C PHE A 139 4.17 -9.88 0.50
N ILE A 140 2.97 -10.42 0.24
CA ILE A 140 2.00 -10.80 1.25
C ILE A 140 2.27 -12.25 1.69
N SER A 141 2.43 -13.18 0.74
CA SER A 141 2.65 -14.59 1.05
C SER A 141 4.00 -14.87 1.72
N ALA A 142 5.02 -14.06 1.47
CA ALA A 142 6.33 -14.16 2.13
C ALA A 142 6.26 -14.07 3.67
N PHE A 143 5.19 -13.48 4.20
CA PHE A 143 4.99 -13.31 5.65
C PHE A 143 3.92 -14.26 6.22
N GLY A 144 3.63 -15.35 5.50
CA GLY A 144 2.73 -16.43 5.94
C GLY A 144 1.25 -16.11 5.79
N LEU A 145 0.90 -15.10 4.98
CA LEU A 145 -0.48 -14.69 4.73
C LEU A 145 -0.99 -15.29 3.42
N ASP A 146 -2.17 -15.90 3.45
CA ASP A 146 -2.85 -16.35 2.24
C ASP A 146 -3.55 -15.17 1.56
N VAL A 147 -3.02 -14.75 0.41
CA VAL A 147 -3.53 -13.60 -0.36
C VAL A 147 -4.98 -13.80 -0.78
N SER A 148 -5.38 -15.05 -1.07
CA SER A 148 -6.72 -15.38 -1.53
C SER A 148 -7.79 -15.35 -0.43
N SER A 149 -7.36 -15.33 0.84
CA SER A 149 -8.28 -15.28 1.98
C SER A 149 -8.84 -13.89 2.28
N PHE A 150 -8.24 -12.84 1.72
CA PHE A 150 -8.66 -11.46 1.96
C PHE A 150 -9.75 -10.99 0.98
N SER A 151 -10.78 -10.34 1.51
CA SER A 151 -11.83 -9.68 0.72
C SER A 151 -11.38 -8.33 0.16
N SER A 152 -10.33 -7.74 0.72
CA SER A 152 -9.76 -6.48 0.23
C SER A 152 -8.25 -6.45 0.38
N ILE A 153 -7.56 -5.94 -0.63
CA ILE A 153 -6.11 -5.79 -0.63
C ILE A 153 -5.79 -4.34 -0.97
N VAL A 154 -5.07 -3.64 -0.10
CA VAL A 154 -4.53 -2.31 -0.42
C VAL A 154 -3.06 -2.46 -0.77
N VAL A 155 -2.64 -1.93 -1.92
CA VAL A 155 -1.23 -1.89 -2.32
C VAL A 155 -0.70 -0.49 -2.54
N LYS A 156 0.51 -0.20 -2.04
CA LYS A 156 1.24 1.03 -2.39
C LYS A 156 2.10 0.83 -3.63
N SER A 157 1.51 1.06 -4.80
CA SER A 157 2.11 0.75 -6.10
C SER A 157 1.34 1.44 -7.24
N ARG A 158 2.03 1.84 -8.31
CA ARG A 158 1.41 2.54 -9.45
C ARG A 158 1.03 1.62 -10.62
N GLY A 159 1.85 0.62 -10.93
CA GLY A 159 1.62 -0.20 -12.14
C GLY A 159 2.25 -1.59 -12.09
N HIS A 160 3.43 -1.72 -11.49
CA HIS A 160 4.14 -3.00 -11.39
C HIS A 160 3.33 -4.11 -10.71
N PHE A 161 2.44 -3.74 -9.76
CA PHE A 161 1.59 -4.70 -9.06
C PHE A 161 0.65 -5.45 -10.02
N ARG A 162 0.19 -4.84 -11.12
CA ARG A 162 -0.74 -5.49 -12.05
C ARG A 162 -0.22 -6.82 -12.56
N ALA A 163 1.03 -6.83 -13.04
CA ALA A 163 1.67 -8.08 -13.48
C ALA A 163 1.81 -9.08 -12.31
N GLY A 164 2.16 -8.60 -11.11
CA GLY A 164 2.36 -9.44 -9.93
C GLY A 164 1.10 -9.95 -9.24
N PHE A 165 -0.09 -9.43 -9.58
CA PHE A 165 -1.38 -9.82 -9.03
C PHE A 165 -2.37 -10.34 -10.10
N SER A 166 -1.98 -10.32 -11.38
CA SER A 166 -2.80 -10.74 -12.55
C SER A 166 -3.37 -12.15 -12.48
N HIS A 167 -2.78 -13.04 -11.66
CA HIS A 167 -3.28 -14.39 -11.44
C HIS A 167 -4.38 -14.48 -10.37
N LEU A 168 -4.66 -13.37 -9.66
CA LEU A 168 -5.66 -13.28 -8.58
C LEU A 168 -6.75 -12.26 -8.87
N PHE A 169 -6.43 -11.18 -9.59
CA PHE A 169 -7.35 -10.07 -9.85
C PHE A 169 -7.40 -9.76 -11.34
N SER A 170 -8.63 -9.64 -11.84
CA SER A 170 -8.94 -9.03 -13.14
C SER A 170 -8.94 -7.49 -13.04
N ASP A 171 -8.87 -6.80 -14.18
CA ASP A 171 -8.75 -5.34 -14.22
C ASP A 171 -9.98 -4.63 -13.58
N ASP A 172 -11.17 -5.21 -13.68
CA ASP A 172 -12.41 -4.71 -13.06
C ASP A 172 -12.43 -4.85 -11.54
N GLN A 173 -11.55 -5.69 -10.98
CA GLN A 173 -11.37 -5.82 -9.53
C GLN A 173 -10.29 -4.87 -8.98
N ILE A 174 -9.64 -4.08 -9.83
CA ILE A 174 -8.55 -3.17 -9.44
C ILE A 174 -9.06 -1.73 -9.42
N ILE A 175 -9.00 -1.12 -8.23
CA ILE A 175 -9.41 0.26 -7.99
C ILE A 175 -8.17 1.12 -7.71
N GLU A 176 -7.85 2.06 -8.58
CA GLU A 176 -6.84 3.08 -8.29
C GLU A 176 -7.46 4.20 -7.46
N VAL A 177 -6.93 4.42 -6.27
CA VAL A 177 -7.47 5.37 -5.30
C VAL A 177 -6.72 6.69 -5.44
N ASP A 178 -7.44 7.74 -5.80
CA ASP A 178 -6.89 9.10 -5.86
C ASP A 178 -6.77 9.69 -4.44
N VAL A 179 -5.55 9.68 -3.91
CA VAL A 179 -5.18 10.29 -2.63
C VAL A 179 -3.97 11.21 -2.81
N PRO A 180 -3.84 12.28 -2.01
CA PRO A 180 -2.72 13.21 -2.14
C PRO A 180 -1.43 12.59 -1.58
N SER A 181 -0.35 12.60 -2.37
CA SER A 181 1.01 12.25 -1.94
C SER A 181 2.05 12.60 -3.01
N LEU A 182 3.34 12.40 -2.70
CA LEU A 182 4.51 12.77 -3.50
C LEU A 182 4.53 12.18 -4.91
N THR A 183 3.82 11.08 -5.15
CA THR A 183 3.74 10.44 -6.46
C THR A 183 2.34 10.44 -7.04
N SER A 184 1.48 11.38 -6.61
CA SER A 184 0.16 11.59 -7.21
C SER A 184 0.26 11.71 -8.75
N PRO A 185 -0.54 10.96 -9.52
CA PRO A 185 -0.60 11.15 -10.98
C PRO A 185 -1.34 12.45 -11.36
N ASN A 186 -2.15 13.00 -10.45
CA ASN A 186 -2.76 14.31 -10.62
C ASN A 186 -1.73 15.40 -10.36
N LEU A 187 -1.21 16.02 -11.44
CA LEU A 187 -0.18 17.05 -11.37
C LEU A 187 -0.68 18.35 -10.73
N SER A 188 -1.99 18.59 -10.71
CA SER A 188 -2.59 19.77 -10.08
C SER A 188 -2.48 19.74 -8.55
N ASN A 189 -2.14 18.59 -7.95
CA ASN A 189 -1.92 18.46 -6.51
C ASN A 189 -0.60 19.11 -6.04
N PHE A 190 0.29 19.50 -6.95
CA PHE A 190 1.61 20.03 -6.61
C PHE A 190 1.74 21.52 -6.92
N LYS A 191 2.45 22.23 -6.04
CA LYS A 191 2.89 23.61 -6.27
C LYS A 191 4.22 23.61 -7.01
N TRP A 192 4.17 23.44 -8.33
CA TRP A 192 5.36 23.42 -9.17
C TRP A 192 6.11 24.75 -9.11
N SER A 193 7.41 24.68 -8.84
CA SER A 193 8.34 25.79 -8.93
C SER A 193 9.50 25.38 -9.84
N TYR A 194 10.13 26.36 -10.49
CA TYR A 194 11.29 26.15 -11.39
C TYR A 194 11.06 25.28 -12.63
N LEU A 195 9.81 24.91 -12.92
CA LEU A 195 9.45 24.21 -14.15
C LEU A 195 9.45 25.21 -15.32
N PRO A 196 10.15 24.93 -16.44
CA PRO A 196 10.02 25.74 -17.65
C PRO A 196 8.57 25.74 -18.12
N ARG A 197 8.02 26.92 -18.39
CA ARG A 197 6.63 27.10 -18.86
C ARG A 197 6.64 27.80 -20.23
N PRO A 198 5.68 27.47 -21.12
CA PRO A 198 4.54 26.58 -20.89
C PRO A 198 4.91 25.09 -20.93
N VAL A 199 4.17 24.27 -20.19
CA VAL A 199 4.32 22.80 -20.17
C VAL A 199 2.97 22.09 -20.03
N TYR A 200 2.65 21.24 -21.00
CA TYR A 200 1.44 20.42 -20.96
C TYR A 200 1.62 19.28 -19.94
N PRO A 201 0.60 18.94 -19.12
CA PRO A 201 -0.77 19.46 -19.09
C PRO A 201 -1.01 20.60 -18.06
N LEU A 202 0.04 21.19 -17.47
CA LEU A 202 -0.11 22.27 -16.48
C LEU A 202 -0.46 23.61 -17.11
N ASP A 203 -0.08 23.80 -18.37
CA ASP A 203 -0.40 24.95 -19.22
C ASP A 203 -1.26 24.50 -20.40
N ASN A 204 -2.46 25.06 -20.51
CA ASN A 204 -3.39 24.76 -21.60
C ASN A 204 -2.85 25.15 -22.99
N TYR A 205 -2.05 26.22 -23.05
CA TYR A 205 -1.38 26.65 -24.28
C TYR A 205 0.11 26.30 -24.23
N THR A 206 0.45 25.17 -24.83
CA THR A 206 1.83 24.66 -24.91
C THR A 206 2.16 24.35 -26.37
N PRO A 207 2.68 25.31 -27.16
CA PRO A 207 3.09 25.05 -28.53
C PRO A 207 4.30 24.10 -28.55
N TRP A 208 4.30 23.15 -29.48
CA TRP A 208 5.41 22.23 -29.72
C TRP A 208 5.83 22.36 -31.18
N ASP A 209 6.91 23.11 -31.43
CA ASP A 209 7.49 23.24 -32.76
C ASP A 209 8.38 22.03 -33.05
N LEU A 210 8.16 21.38 -34.19
CA LEU A 210 8.91 20.19 -34.63
C LEU A 210 10.12 20.52 -35.50
N ASP A 211 10.33 21.81 -35.79
CA ASP A 211 11.33 22.32 -36.72
C ASP A 211 12.76 22.26 -36.14
#